data_AF-A0A3A8MIB6-F1
#
_entry.id   AF-A0A3A8MIB6-F1
#
_cell.length_a   1.000
_cell.length_b   1.000
_cell.length_c   1.000
_cell.angle_alpha   90.00
_cell.angle_beta   90.00
_cell.angle_gamma   90.00
#
_symmetry.space_group_name_H-M   'P 1'
#
loop_
_entity.id
_entity.type
_entity.pdbx_description
1 polymer ?
#
loop_
_entity_poly.entity_id
_entity_poly.type
_entity_poly.pdbx_seq_one_letter_code
_entity_poly.pdbx_strand_id
1 'polypeptide(L)'
;AFFGGDRADPRAVRNVLAAGPKGQLVNLYGPTEATVCATFHAVEALAPDATVLPIGRPVARARLYVLDAHGEPVAPGVPGELFIGGEGVGRGYPGHPATTAERFVPDAFSGLPGARLYRTGDRARWRADGTLDFVGRVDAQVKVRGFRIEPGEVESALHAHPSVREAVVVVREDVPGDKRLVAYVVGHPSPDPTTLRAFLVERLPAHLVPSAFVPMTALPLTPGGKLDRKALPVPEQAESALVPAVPERMTPFQQRVAGLFRDVLHVERVGLHDDFFALGGHSLLATQLISRLRATFQVELPLRGLFAASTVARVTELVEEQLLVRTDGPRVPSLRPVSRDGALPLSFSQQRLWVLDQLQPGATPYVLLGAVRLEGALDAEALRRALELLVDRHEALRTTFVLKGSEPVQIIQPTPAWTLPVTDLGDLSPESREAALQQLALEEAGQPFDLGTGPLLRSRLVRFAPADHVLVLTMHHIVSDGWSVGVMVREVAAAYAAFSTGKGHGLPALPVQYADFASWQRGWLQGDVLAKQVAWWKEQLAGAPHVL
;
A
#
# COMPACT_ATOMS: atom_id res chain seq x y z
N ALA A 1 13.02 0.51 19.78
CA ALA A 1 12.31 0.67 18.49
C ALA A 1 10.86 1.01 18.78
N PHE A 2 10.32 2.05 18.14
CA PHE A 2 8.92 2.44 18.28
C PHE A 2 8.11 1.90 17.11
N PHE A 3 6.91 1.40 17.40
CA PHE A 3 5.95 0.96 16.39
C PHE A 3 4.55 1.26 16.91
N GLY A 4 3.60 1.50 16.01
CA GLY A 4 2.28 1.95 16.40
C GLY A 4 1.44 2.43 15.22
N GLY A 5 0.23 2.89 15.50
CA GLY A 5 -0.71 3.36 14.48
C GLY A 5 -1.52 2.26 13.79
N ASP A 6 -1.32 0.99 14.15
CA ASP A 6 -2.19 -0.14 13.81
C ASP A 6 -2.24 -1.15 14.96
N ARG A 7 -3.22 -2.07 14.94
CA ARG A 7 -3.23 -3.17 15.91
C ARG A 7 -1.99 -4.03 15.71
N ALA A 8 -1.11 -4.05 16.70
CA ALA A 8 0.07 -4.89 16.69
C ALA A 8 -0.30 -6.39 16.65
N ASP A 9 0.32 -7.13 15.75
CA ASP A 9 0.23 -8.60 15.74
C ASP A 9 1.16 -9.18 16.84
N PRO A 10 0.61 -9.84 17.88
CA PRO A 10 1.40 -10.47 18.91
C PRO A 10 2.40 -11.50 18.37
N ARG A 11 2.13 -12.14 17.22
CA ARG A 11 3.08 -13.06 16.57
C ARG A 11 4.29 -12.30 16.03
N ALA A 12 4.06 -11.22 15.30
CA ALA A 12 5.14 -10.37 14.82
C ALA A 12 5.97 -9.79 15.98
N VAL A 13 5.31 -9.37 17.07
CA VAL A 13 6.00 -8.83 18.25
C VAL A 13 6.77 -9.92 19.01
N ARG A 14 6.23 -11.13 19.15
CA ARG A 14 6.99 -12.27 19.69
C ARG A 14 8.23 -12.57 18.84
N ASN A 15 8.10 -12.53 17.51
CA ASN A 15 9.24 -12.74 16.63
C ASN A 15 10.31 -11.66 16.84
N VAL A 16 9.91 -10.39 17.00
CA VAL A 16 10.88 -9.31 17.28
C VAL A 16 11.54 -9.48 18.66
N LEU A 17 10.79 -9.89 19.69
CA LEU A 17 11.33 -10.14 21.04
C LEU A 17 12.29 -11.34 21.04
N ALA A 18 11.91 -12.45 20.39
CA ALA A 18 12.71 -13.66 20.28
C ALA A 18 14.01 -13.41 19.50
N ALA A 19 13.97 -12.50 18.52
CA ALA A 19 15.14 -12.07 17.76
C ALA A 19 16.11 -11.17 18.56
N GLY A 20 15.76 -10.74 19.79
CA GLY A 20 16.63 -9.92 20.63
C GLY A 20 16.78 -8.49 20.11
N PRO A 21 15.76 -7.61 20.28
CA PRO A 21 15.82 -6.26 19.74
C PRO A 21 16.99 -5.48 20.36
N LYS A 22 17.75 -4.74 19.55
CA LYS A 22 18.92 -3.92 19.98
C LYS A 22 18.59 -2.78 20.98
N GLY A 23 17.34 -2.71 21.42
CA GLY A 23 16.85 -1.79 22.43
C GLY A 23 15.39 -2.11 22.77
N GLN A 24 14.80 -1.37 23.70
CA GLN A 24 13.43 -1.63 24.14
C GLN A 24 12.44 -1.47 22.98
N LEU A 25 11.60 -2.49 22.79
CA LEU A 25 10.52 -2.46 21.82
C LEU A 25 9.33 -1.74 22.48
N VAL A 26 8.81 -0.69 21.85
CA VAL A 26 7.78 0.15 22.45
C VAL A 26 6.62 0.31 21.50
N ASN A 27 5.47 -0.27 21.89
CA ASN A 27 4.21 -0.09 21.17
C ASN A 27 3.62 1.27 21.55
N LEU A 28 3.35 2.12 20.57
CA LEU A 28 2.78 3.44 20.75
C LEU A 28 1.35 3.46 20.26
N TYR A 29 0.49 4.17 20.99
CA TYR A 29 -0.86 4.44 20.56
C TYR A 29 -1.20 5.90 20.82
N GLY A 30 -1.84 6.53 19.83
CA GLY A 30 -2.32 7.89 19.93
C GLY A 30 -3.01 8.29 18.62
N PRO A 31 -4.22 8.86 18.69
CA PRO A 31 -4.79 9.54 17.55
C PRO A 31 -4.06 10.87 17.29
N THR A 32 -4.16 11.39 16.06
CA THR A 32 -3.58 12.68 15.67
C THR A 32 -4.09 13.81 16.58
N GLU A 33 -5.35 13.73 16.96
CA GLU A 33 -6.07 14.66 17.83
C GLU A 33 -5.57 14.69 19.27
N ALA A 34 -4.73 13.72 19.66
CA ALA A 34 -4.04 13.67 20.95
C ALA A 34 -2.50 13.78 20.80
N THR A 35 -2.03 14.37 19.70
CA THR A 35 -0.62 14.70 19.44
C THR A 35 0.30 13.48 19.41
N VAL A 36 0.22 12.72 18.32
CA VAL A 36 1.10 11.57 17.98
C VAL A 36 0.91 10.35 18.89
N CYS A 37 1.12 10.49 20.19
CA CYS A 37 1.18 9.39 21.14
C CYS A 37 0.56 9.78 22.46
N ALA A 38 -0.50 9.06 22.84
CA ALA A 38 -1.16 9.20 24.14
C ALA A 38 -0.72 8.10 25.12
N THR A 39 -0.30 6.94 24.63
CA THR A 39 0.12 5.81 25.44
C THR A 39 1.32 5.08 24.86
N PHE A 40 2.12 4.47 25.73
CA PHE A 40 3.20 3.60 25.32
C PHE A 40 3.23 2.33 26.15
N HIS A 41 3.62 1.23 25.52
CA HIS A 41 3.88 -0.05 26.16
C HIS A 41 5.30 -0.49 25.81
N ALA A 42 6.18 -0.44 26.80
CA ALA A 42 7.45 -1.14 26.74
C ALA A 42 7.19 -2.65 26.74
N VAL A 43 7.48 -3.30 25.62
CA VAL A 43 7.33 -4.74 25.45
C VAL A 43 8.61 -5.40 25.95
N GLU A 44 8.56 -5.94 27.17
CA GLU A 44 9.69 -6.67 27.78
C GLU A 44 9.60 -8.17 27.49
N ALA A 45 8.39 -8.72 27.61
CA ALA A 45 8.08 -10.10 27.30
C ALA A 45 6.61 -10.22 26.86
N LEU A 46 6.31 -11.22 26.04
CA LEU A 46 4.94 -11.52 25.63
C LEU A 46 4.68 -13.01 25.82
N ALA A 47 3.59 -13.35 26.52
CA ALA A 47 3.25 -14.74 26.77
C ALA A 47 3.04 -15.51 25.44
N PRO A 48 3.39 -16.82 25.37
CA PRO A 48 3.29 -17.61 24.15
C PRO A 48 1.88 -17.63 23.53
N ASP A 49 0.86 -17.58 24.37
CA ASP A 49 -0.56 -17.62 24.04
C ASP A 49 -1.21 -16.23 23.93
N ALA A 50 -0.46 -15.14 24.13
CA ALA A 50 -1.01 -13.80 24.06
C ALA A 50 -1.57 -13.50 22.66
N THR A 51 -2.86 -13.14 22.62
CA THR A 51 -3.60 -12.77 21.39
C THR A 51 -3.83 -11.26 21.26
N VAL A 52 -3.41 -10.49 22.27
CA VAL A 52 -3.52 -9.03 22.32
C VAL A 52 -2.26 -8.43 22.95
N LEU A 53 -1.64 -7.48 22.27
CA LEU A 53 -0.59 -6.64 22.83
C LEU A 53 -1.21 -5.36 23.42
N PRO A 54 -0.89 -5.00 24.67
CA PRO A 54 -1.33 -3.74 25.25
C PRO A 54 -0.87 -2.53 24.45
N ILE A 55 -1.69 -1.49 24.45
CA ILE A 55 -1.30 -0.12 24.08
C ILE A 55 -0.64 0.62 25.26
N GLY A 56 -0.67 0.02 26.45
CA GLY A 56 0.22 0.38 27.56
C GLY A 56 -0.35 1.43 28.49
N ARG A 57 0.50 2.33 28.98
CA ARG A 57 0.16 3.34 29.99
C ARG A 57 0.18 4.75 29.37
N PRO A 58 -0.58 5.71 29.95
CA PRO A 58 -0.55 7.09 29.48
C PRO A 58 0.87 7.67 29.49
N VAL A 59 1.20 8.49 28.49
CA VAL A 59 2.40 9.33 28.52
C VAL A 59 2.27 10.42 29.59
N ALA A 60 3.38 11.10 29.91
CA ALA A 60 3.36 12.18 30.88
C ALA A 60 2.29 13.23 30.54
N ARG A 61 1.48 13.61 31.54
CA ARG A 61 0.40 14.60 31.44
C ARG A 61 -0.76 14.24 30.49
N ALA A 62 -0.79 13.03 29.94
CA ALA A 62 -1.99 12.45 29.35
C ALA A 62 -2.83 11.78 30.43
N ARG A 63 -4.16 11.89 30.31
CA ARG A 63 -5.13 11.16 31.13
C ARG A 63 -5.97 10.29 30.22
N LEU A 64 -6.25 9.06 30.65
CA LEU A 64 -7.10 8.14 29.90
C LEU A 64 -8.30 7.74 30.75
N TYR A 65 -9.46 7.74 30.13
CA TYR A 65 -10.69 7.27 30.75
C TYR A 65 -11.31 6.19 29.84
N VAL A 66 -11.70 5.08 30.43
CA VAL A 66 -12.50 4.05 29.75
C VAL A 66 -13.90 4.19 30.31
N LEU A 67 -14.83 4.69 29.49
CA LEU A 67 -16.17 5.07 29.91
C LEU A 67 -17.22 4.10 29.34
N ASP A 68 -18.31 3.92 30.07
CA ASP A 68 -19.49 3.23 29.56
C ASP A 68 -20.40 4.16 28.72
N ALA A 69 -21.57 3.65 28.32
CA ALA A 69 -22.54 4.40 27.53
C ALA A 69 -23.18 5.58 28.27
N HIS A 70 -23.06 5.63 29.61
CA HIS A 70 -23.55 6.72 30.44
C HIS A 70 -22.47 7.78 30.72
N GLY A 71 -21.24 7.56 30.23
CA GLY A 71 -20.11 8.45 30.47
C GLY A 71 -19.41 8.20 31.80
N GLU A 72 -19.68 7.08 32.47
CA GLU A 72 -19.10 6.75 33.77
C GLU A 72 -17.86 5.84 33.60
N PRO A 73 -16.79 6.02 34.40
CA PRO A 73 -15.62 5.16 34.35
C PRO A 73 -15.96 3.71 34.70
N VAL A 74 -15.50 2.77 33.87
CA VAL A 74 -15.70 1.34 34.10
C VAL A 74 -14.57 0.73 34.93
N ALA A 75 -14.88 -0.33 35.67
CA ALA A 75 -13.90 -1.08 36.46
C ALA A 75 -12.83 -1.77 35.58
N PRO A 76 -11.61 -2.00 36.09
CA PRO A 76 -10.60 -2.81 35.39
C PRO A 76 -11.16 -4.16 34.94
N GLY A 77 -10.85 -4.57 33.71
CA GLY A 77 -11.38 -5.78 33.08
C GLY A 77 -12.68 -5.58 32.29
N VAL A 78 -13.38 -4.45 32.47
CA VAL A 78 -14.59 -4.13 31.69
C VAL A 78 -14.22 -3.28 30.46
N PRO A 79 -14.61 -3.69 29.24
CA PRO A 79 -14.35 -2.90 28.05
C PRO A 79 -15.33 -1.72 27.94
N GLY A 80 -14.81 -0.53 27.60
CA GLY A 80 -15.59 0.68 27.35
C GLY A 80 -14.96 1.53 26.23
N GLU A 81 -15.52 2.70 25.97
CA GLU A 81 -14.96 3.65 25.00
C GLU A 81 -13.81 4.44 25.62
N LEU A 82 -12.73 4.63 24.86
CA LEU A 82 -11.53 5.31 25.31
C LEU A 82 -11.63 6.82 25.06
N PHE A 83 -11.38 7.61 26.10
CA PHE A 83 -11.29 9.06 26.07
C PHE A 83 -9.91 9.50 26.53
N ILE A 84 -9.36 10.51 25.86
CA ILE A 84 -8.02 11.04 26.15
C ILE A 84 -8.15 12.49 26.62
N GLY A 85 -7.67 12.78 27.82
CA GLY A 85 -7.57 14.12 28.39
C GLY A 85 -6.11 14.55 28.59
N GLY A 86 -5.94 15.79 29.05
CA GLY A 86 -4.62 16.35 29.39
C GLY A 86 -4.00 17.19 28.27
N GLU A 87 -2.72 17.49 28.41
CA GLU A 87 -2.03 18.51 27.58
C GLU A 87 -1.84 18.10 26.11
N GLY A 88 -1.90 16.80 25.80
CA GLY A 88 -1.79 16.29 24.43
C GLY A 88 -3.03 16.51 23.56
N VAL A 89 -4.17 16.90 24.16
CA VAL A 89 -5.43 17.08 23.43
C VAL A 89 -5.38 18.33 22.55
N GLY A 90 -5.55 18.14 21.24
CA GLY A 90 -5.49 19.18 20.24
C GLY A 90 -6.61 20.22 20.33
N ARG A 91 -6.49 21.29 19.52
CA ARG A 91 -7.48 22.38 19.53
C ARG A 91 -8.84 21.95 18.98
N GLY A 92 -8.85 21.09 17.95
CA GLY A 92 -10.06 20.71 17.21
C GLY A 92 -9.78 20.62 15.71
N TYR A 93 -10.85 20.40 14.93
CA TYR A 93 -10.79 20.32 13.48
C TYR A 93 -10.95 21.72 12.84
N PRO A 94 -9.97 22.23 12.08
CA PRO A 94 -10.06 23.54 11.43
C PRO A 94 -11.29 23.65 10.53
N GLY A 95 -12.12 24.69 10.71
CA GLY A 95 -13.32 24.89 9.89
C GLY A 95 -14.52 23.99 10.22
N HIS A 96 -14.39 23.07 11.19
CA HIS A 96 -15.43 22.10 11.54
C HIS A 96 -15.80 22.16 13.04
N PRO A 97 -16.48 23.24 13.50
CA PRO A 97 -16.79 23.45 14.91
C PRO A 97 -17.79 22.41 15.46
N ALA A 98 -18.75 21.95 14.65
CA ALA A 98 -19.73 20.94 15.08
C ALA A 98 -19.05 19.60 15.37
N THR A 99 -18.24 19.09 14.44
CA THR A 99 -17.45 17.86 14.61
C THR A 99 -16.44 18.00 15.76
N THR A 100 -15.87 19.19 15.93
CA THR A 100 -14.99 19.48 17.07
C THR A 100 -15.76 19.35 18.38
N ALA A 101 -16.95 19.95 18.51
CA ALA A 101 -17.75 19.86 19.73
C ALA A 101 -18.22 18.43 20.03
N GLU A 102 -18.47 17.63 18.99
CA GLU A 102 -18.83 16.22 19.13
C GLU A 102 -17.69 15.35 19.67
N ARG A 103 -16.46 15.59 19.20
CA ARG A 103 -15.28 14.77 19.53
C ARG A 103 -14.44 15.31 20.69
N PHE A 104 -14.43 16.63 20.92
CA PHE A 104 -13.68 17.29 21.99
C PHE A 104 -14.64 17.78 23.07
N VAL A 105 -15.07 16.86 23.93
CA VAL A 105 -16.09 17.09 24.95
C VAL A 105 -15.49 17.67 26.25
N PRO A 106 -16.28 18.31 27.12
CA PRO A 106 -15.80 18.77 28.42
C PRO A 106 -15.22 17.63 29.28
N ASP A 107 -14.11 17.89 29.97
CA ASP A 107 -13.52 16.94 30.91
C ASP A 107 -14.15 17.08 32.29
N ALA A 108 -15.07 16.16 32.61
CA ALA A 108 -15.75 16.11 33.89
C ALA A 108 -14.88 15.56 35.04
N PHE A 109 -13.69 15.03 34.76
CA PHE A 109 -12.91 14.24 35.71
C PHE A 109 -11.64 14.92 36.20
N SER A 110 -11.04 15.84 35.44
CA SER A 110 -9.76 16.45 35.82
C SER A 110 -9.86 17.56 36.87
N GLY A 111 -11.05 18.16 37.06
CA GLY A 111 -11.26 19.30 37.95
C GLY A 111 -10.61 20.60 37.45
N LEU A 112 -10.05 20.61 36.25
CA LEU A 112 -9.41 21.78 35.64
C LEU A 112 -10.44 22.56 34.80
N PRO A 113 -10.66 23.86 35.09
CA PRO A 113 -11.58 24.69 34.31
C PRO A 113 -11.20 24.71 32.82
N GLY A 114 -12.16 24.39 31.95
CA GLY A 114 -11.96 24.40 30.49
C GLY A 114 -11.19 23.20 29.93
N ALA A 115 -10.85 22.20 30.75
CA ALA A 115 -10.26 20.96 30.25
C ALA A 115 -11.23 20.19 29.34
N ARG A 116 -10.67 19.45 28.38
CA ARG A 116 -11.42 18.69 27.36
C ARG A 116 -10.89 17.27 27.25
N LEU A 117 -11.80 16.36 26.93
CA LEU A 117 -11.50 14.99 26.51
C LEU A 117 -11.69 14.88 25.01
N TYR A 118 -10.77 14.19 24.35
CA TYR A 118 -10.95 13.67 23.01
C TYR A 118 -11.59 12.27 23.06
N ARG A 119 -12.76 12.15 22.44
CA ARG A 119 -13.51 10.91 22.23
C ARG A 119 -12.90 10.13 21.06
N THR A 120 -12.14 9.09 21.35
CA THR A 120 -11.32 8.40 20.34
C THR A 120 -12.12 7.59 19.33
N GLY A 121 -13.32 7.13 19.71
CA GLY A 121 -14.04 6.10 18.96
C GLY A 121 -13.38 4.72 19.05
N ASP A 122 -12.38 4.53 19.90
CA ASP A 122 -11.74 3.24 20.15
C ASP A 122 -12.31 2.61 21.42
N ARG A 123 -12.44 1.28 21.40
CA ARG A 123 -12.88 0.47 22.52
C ARG A 123 -11.65 -0.13 23.19
N ALA A 124 -11.52 0.12 24.48
CA ALA A 124 -10.36 -0.29 25.26
C ALA A 124 -10.78 -0.92 26.59
N ARG A 125 -9.83 -1.57 27.26
CA ARG A 125 -10.05 -2.21 28.56
C ARG A 125 -8.81 -2.11 29.43
N TRP A 126 -8.97 -1.63 30.65
CA TRP A 126 -7.89 -1.64 31.65
C TRP A 126 -7.58 -3.06 32.09
N ARG A 127 -6.30 -3.39 32.18
CA ARG A 127 -5.80 -4.60 32.85
C ARG A 127 -5.56 -4.31 34.33
N ALA A 128 -5.50 -5.37 35.14
CA ALA A 128 -5.22 -5.26 36.57
C ALA A 128 -3.83 -4.66 36.87
N ASP A 129 -2.88 -4.79 35.94
CA ASP A 129 -1.54 -4.21 36.03
C ASP A 129 -1.48 -2.72 35.63
N GLY A 130 -2.62 -2.09 35.37
CA GLY A 130 -2.72 -0.68 34.98
C GLY A 130 -2.25 -0.40 33.55
N THR A 131 -2.09 -1.41 32.69
CA THR A 131 -1.92 -1.24 31.25
C THR A 131 -3.25 -1.36 30.51
N LEU A 132 -3.34 -0.80 29.31
CA LEU A 132 -4.58 -0.73 28.53
C LEU A 132 -4.53 -1.66 27.32
N ASP A 133 -5.57 -2.47 27.14
CA ASP A 133 -5.82 -3.26 25.93
C ASP A 133 -6.59 -2.44 24.91
N PHE A 134 -6.17 -2.51 23.65
CA PHE A 134 -7.02 -2.15 22.52
C PHE A 134 -7.92 -3.33 22.16
N VAL A 135 -9.24 -3.14 22.20
CA VAL A 135 -10.23 -4.18 21.93
C VAL A 135 -10.70 -4.11 20.47
N GLY A 136 -10.79 -2.91 19.91
CA GLY A 136 -11.27 -2.65 18.55
C GLY A 136 -11.81 -1.24 18.45
N ARG A 137 -12.39 -0.88 17.31
CA ARG A 137 -13.06 0.42 17.14
C ARG A 137 -14.54 0.33 17.50
N VAL A 138 -15.05 1.40 18.08
CA VAL A 138 -16.49 1.67 18.21
C VAL A 138 -17.04 2.16 16.88
N ASP A 139 -16.25 2.90 16.10
CA ASP A 139 -16.57 3.38 14.76
C ASP A 139 -15.88 2.56 13.63
N ALA A 140 -16.03 2.98 12.37
CA ALA A 140 -15.76 2.13 11.19
C ALA A 140 -14.43 2.41 10.44
N GLN A 141 -13.43 3.13 11.01
CA GLN A 141 -12.19 3.49 10.29
C GLN A 141 -11.34 2.26 9.87
N VAL A 142 -10.67 2.33 8.71
CA VAL A 142 -9.97 1.19 8.06
C VAL A 142 -8.71 1.61 7.30
N LYS A 143 -7.74 0.71 7.11
CA LYS A 143 -6.58 0.93 6.23
C LYS A 143 -6.66 0.11 4.94
N VAL A 144 -6.51 0.76 3.80
CA VAL A 144 -6.54 0.15 2.46
C VAL A 144 -5.31 0.58 1.68
N ARG A 145 -4.45 -0.38 1.32
CA ARG A 145 -3.27 -0.18 0.44
C ARG A 145 -2.37 1.00 0.86
N GLY A 146 -2.11 1.11 2.17
CA GLY A 146 -1.25 2.16 2.74
C GLY A 146 -1.97 3.48 3.09
N PHE A 147 -3.23 3.65 2.71
CA PHE A 147 -4.03 4.81 3.07
C PHE A 147 -4.89 4.52 4.30
N ARG A 148 -4.91 5.46 5.25
CA ARG A 148 -5.91 5.49 6.33
C ARG A 148 -7.18 6.08 5.75
N ILE A 149 -8.22 5.27 5.71
CA ILE A 149 -9.50 5.62 5.11
C ILE A 149 -10.54 5.72 6.21
N GLU A 150 -11.32 6.78 6.11
CA GLU A 150 -12.49 7.07 6.92
C GLU A 150 -13.73 6.70 6.11
N PRO A 151 -14.33 5.50 6.25
CA PRO A 151 -15.51 5.16 5.46
C PRO A 151 -16.64 6.16 5.65
N GLY A 152 -16.73 6.77 6.84
CA GLY A 152 -17.65 7.86 7.15
C GLY A 152 -17.46 9.11 6.28
N GLU A 153 -16.24 9.42 5.81
CA GLU A 153 -16.00 10.51 4.86
C GLU A 153 -16.64 10.20 3.50
N VAL A 154 -16.47 8.96 3.03
CA VAL A 154 -17.04 8.47 1.77
C VAL A 154 -18.56 8.35 1.87
N GLU A 155 -19.08 7.85 3.00
CA GLU A 155 -20.51 7.81 3.32
C GLU A 155 -21.09 9.22 3.34
N SER A 156 -20.46 10.17 4.03
CA SER A 156 -20.92 11.57 4.09
C SER A 156 -20.98 12.21 2.71
N ALA A 157 -19.97 11.96 1.88
CA ALA A 157 -20.00 12.38 0.48
C ALA A 157 -21.16 11.73 -0.27
N LEU A 158 -21.41 10.43 -0.11
CA LEU A 158 -22.55 9.74 -0.74
C LEU A 158 -23.90 10.30 -0.31
N HIS A 159 -24.09 10.63 0.96
CA HIS A 159 -25.35 11.22 1.47
C HIS A 159 -25.62 12.63 0.91
N ALA A 160 -24.60 13.32 0.38
CA ALA A 160 -24.80 14.59 -0.31
C ALA A 160 -25.41 14.43 -1.71
N HIS A 161 -25.48 13.20 -2.25
CA HIS A 161 -26.11 12.93 -3.54
C HIS A 161 -27.64 12.81 -3.40
N PRO A 162 -28.46 13.52 -4.20
CA PRO A 162 -29.92 13.56 -4.01
C PRO A 162 -30.64 12.20 -4.11
N SER A 163 -30.06 11.24 -4.83
CA SER A 163 -30.64 9.91 -4.97
C SER A 163 -30.34 8.96 -3.81
N VAL A 164 -29.42 9.31 -2.89
CA VAL A 164 -28.96 8.42 -1.81
C VAL A 164 -29.70 8.80 -0.52
N ARG A 165 -30.44 7.84 0.03
CA ARG A 165 -31.09 7.97 1.34
C ARG A 165 -30.21 7.44 2.47
N GLU A 166 -29.59 6.28 2.25
CA GLU A 166 -28.68 5.63 3.20
C GLU A 166 -27.48 5.10 2.44
N ALA A 167 -26.29 5.19 3.04
CA ALA A 167 -25.08 4.57 2.51
C ALA A 167 -24.22 3.99 3.63
N VAL A 168 -23.61 2.83 3.37
CA VAL A 168 -22.51 2.31 4.19
C VAL A 168 -21.35 1.91 3.30
N VAL A 169 -20.14 2.24 3.73
CA VAL A 169 -18.90 1.89 3.05
C VAL A 169 -18.11 0.92 3.90
N VAL A 170 -17.65 -0.16 3.30
CA VAL A 170 -16.86 -1.19 3.97
C VAL A 170 -15.62 -1.54 3.15
N VAL A 171 -14.60 -2.02 3.86
CA VAL A 171 -13.46 -2.67 3.21
C VAL A 171 -13.78 -4.15 3.07
N ARG A 172 -13.66 -4.64 1.85
CA ARG A 172 -13.70 -6.06 1.55
C ARG A 172 -12.32 -6.55 1.15
N GLU A 173 -12.06 -7.80 1.48
CA GLU A 173 -10.87 -8.55 1.08
C GLU A 173 -11.37 -9.95 0.69
N ASP A 174 -11.91 -10.05 -0.53
CA ASP A 174 -12.46 -11.30 -1.04
C ASP A 174 -11.33 -12.24 -1.56
N VAL A 175 -10.19 -11.65 -1.97
CA VAL A 175 -8.92 -12.33 -2.28
C VAL A 175 -7.83 -11.83 -1.31
N PRO A 176 -7.05 -12.70 -0.65
CA PRO A 176 -6.02 -12.27 0.30
C PRO A 176 -5.04 -11.27 -0.32
N GLY A 177 -4.84 -10.14 0.36
CA GLY A 177 -3.98 -9.04 -0.10
C GLY A 177 -4.68 -8.01 -1.00
N ASP A 178 -5.88 -8.31 -1.52
CA ASP A 178 -6.64 -7.39 -2.37
C ASP A 178 -7.76 -6.68 -1.59
N LYS A 179 -7.37 -5.71 -0.77
CA LYS A 179 -8.31 -4.85 -0.04
C LYS A 179 -8.92 -3.81 -0.97
N ARG A 180 -10.26 -3.73 -0.99
CA ARG A 180 -11.03 -2.78 -1.80
C ARG A 180 -12.18 -2.14 -1.01
N LEU A 181 -12.48 -0.88 -1.34
CA LEU A 181 -13.67 -0.18 -0.80
C LEU A 181 -14.91 -0.56 -1.61
N VAL A 182 -16.01 -0.81 -0.90
CA VAL A 182 -17.32 -1.14 -1.46
C VAL A 182 -18.36 -0.28 -0.76
N ALA A 183 -19.21 0.40 -1.53
CA ALA A 183 -20.34 1.17 -1.02
C ALA A 183 -21.64 0.41 -1.24
N TYR A 184 -22.48 0.32 -0.21
CA TYR A 184 -23.84 -0.19 -0.28
C TYR A 184 -24.78 0.98 -0.09
N VAL A 185 -25.70 1.19 -1.05
CA VAL A 185 -26.49 2.42 -1.14
C VAL A 185 -27.97 2.11 -1.28
N VAL A 186 -28.80 2.85 -0.56
CA VAL A 186 -30.26 2.76 -0.62
C VAL A 186 -30.81 4.10 -1.06
N GLY A 187 -31.81 4.12 -1.94
CA GLY A 187 -32.40 5.33 -2.47
C GLY A 187 -33.66 5.08 -3.28
N HIS A 188 -34.42 6.13 -3.56
CA HIS A 188 -35.59 6.06 -4.43
C HIS A 188 -35.67 7.29 -5.36
N PRO A 189 -35.59 7.13 -6.70
CA PRO A 189 -35.32 5.88 -7.43
C PRO A 189 -33.98 5.24 -7.05
N SER A 190 -33.79 3.96 -7.38
CA SER A 190 -32.57 3.20 -7.04
C SER A 190 -31.31 3.98 -7.49
N PRO A 191 -30.33 4.21 -6.60
CA PRO A 191 -29.13 4.96 -6.97
C PRO A 191 -28.36 4.25 -8.08
N ASP A 192 -28.01 4.99 -9.13
CA ASP A 192 -27.20 4.48 -10.23
C ASP A 192 -25.70 4.51 -9.86
N PRO A 193 -24.99 3.36 -9.85
CA PRO A 193 -23.56 3.26 -9.56
C PRO A 193 -22.68 4.22 -10.38
N THR A 194 -23.02 4.41 -11.66
CA THR A 194 -22.22 5.24 -12.57
C THR A 194 -22.28 6.72 -12.17
N THR A 195 -23.49 7.20 -11.89
CA THR A 195 -23.75 8.57 -11.43
C THR A 195 -23.10 8.83 -10.07
N LEU A 196 -23.20 7.88 -9.13
CA LEU A 196 -22.56 8.02 -7.81
C LEU A 196 -21.03 8.07 -7.90
N ARG A 197 -20.43 7.24 -8.75
CA ARG A 197 -18.98 7.27 -8.99
C ARG A 197 -18.56 8.64 -9.50
N ALA A 198 -19.22 9.15 -10.56
CA ALA A 198 -18.92 10.47 -11.12
C ALA A 198 -19.01 11.57 -10.06
N PHE A 199 -20.06 11.53 -9.24
CA PHE A 199 -20.27 12.49 -8.14
C PHE A 199 -19.14 12.47 -7.10
N LEU A 200 -18.65 11.29 -6.72
CA LEU A 200 -17.55 11.14 -5.76
C LEU A 200 -16.20 11.56 -6.34
N VAL A 201 -15.93 11.28 -7.61
CA VAL A 201 -14.66 11.65 -8.30
C VAL A 201 -14.47 13.17 -8.38
N GLU A 202 -15.56 13.94 -8.32
CA GLU A 202 -15.49 15.40 -8.23
C GLU A 202 -15.03 15.91 -6.86
N ARG A 203 -15.28 15.15 -5.80
CA ARG A 203 -15.21 15.61 -4.40
C ARG A 203 -14.13 14.91 -3.57
N LEU A 204 -13.76 13.70 -3.96
CA LEU A 204 -12.83 12.86 -3.23
C LEU A 204 -11.61 12.50 -4.08
N PRO A 205 -10.42 12.35 -3.45
CA PRO A 205 -9.28 11.68 -4.06
C PRO A 205 -9.64 10.29 -4.59
N ALA A 206 -9.01 9.89 -5.71
CA ALA A 206 -9.30 8.64 -6.40
C ALA A 206 -9.18 7.37 -5.54
N HIS A 207 -8.35 7.38 -4.48
CA HIS A 207 -8.19 6.23 -3.58
C HIS A 207 -9.32 6.08 -2.54
N LEU A 208 -10.15 7.12 -2.34
CA LEU A 208 -11.33 7.09 -1.48
C LEU A 208 -12.61 6.71 -2.24
N VAL A 209 -12.57 6.73 -3.58
CA VAL A 209 -13.73 6.35 -4.41
C VAL A 209 -13.91 4.82 -4.35
N PRO A 210 -15.08 4.31 -3.92
CA PRO A 210 -15.35 2.88 -3.88
C PRO A 210 -15.14 2.19 -5.23
N SER A 211 -14.58 0.99 -5.19
CA SER A 211 -14.40 0.16 -6.39
C SER A 211 -15.73 -0.38 -6.92
N ALA A 212 -16.70 -0.62 -6.02
CA ALA A 212 -18.04 -1.09 -6.35
C ALA A 212 -19.11 -0.32 -5.56
N PHE A 213 -20.27 -0.13 -6.19
CA PHE A 213 -21.48 0.40 -5.56
C PHE A 213 -22.58 -0.65 -5.71
N VAL A 214 -23.19 -1.06 -4.61
CA VAL A 214 -24.21 -2.10 -4.56
C VAL A 214 -25.54 -1.44 -4.15
N PRO A 215 -26.47 -1.23 -5.09
CA PRO A 215 -27.80 -0.74 -4.77
C PRO A 215 -28.55 -1.76 -3.90
N MET A 216 -29.20 -1.29 -2.85
CA MET A 216 -29.95 -2.09 -1.90
C MET A 216 -31.36 -1.53 -1.73
N THR A 217 -32.33 -2.42 -1.48
CA THR A 217 -33.69 -2.01 -1.08
C THR A 217 -33.72 -1.48 0.35
N ALA A 218 -32.92 -2.07 1.24
CA ALA A 218 -32.67 -1.63 2.60
C ALA A 218 -31.32 -2.19 3.10
N LEU A 219 -30.67 -1.50 4.04
CA LEU A 219 -29.49 -2.03 4.70
C LEU A 219 -29.89 -3.15 5.69
N PRO A 220 -29.17 -4.29 5.73
CA PRO A 220 -29.52 -5.38 6.62
C PRO A 220 -29.21 -4.98 8.07
N LEU A 221 -30.17 -5.15 8.96
CA LEU A 221 -30.03 -4.85 10.38
C LEU A 221 -30.09 -6.15 11.20
N THR A 222 -29.26 -6.22 12.23
CA THR A 222 -29.36 -7.21 13.31
C THR A 222 -30.66 -6.99 14.11
N PRO A 223 -31.13 -7.98 14.91
CA PRO A 223 -32.30 -7.82 15.79
C PRO A 223 -32.20 -6.63 16.76
N GLY A 224 -30.98 -6.17 17.06
CA GLY A 224 -30.72 -4.98 17.88
C GLY A 224 -30.67 -3.66 17.11
N GLY A 225 -31.10 -3.64 15.84
CA GLY A 225 -31.19 -2.42 15.01
C GLY A 225 -29.86 -1.89 14.47
N LYS A 226 -28.74 -2.61 14.66
CA LYS A 226 -27.41 -2.25 14.11
C LYS A 226 -27.20 -2.92 12.76
N LEU A 227 -26.44 -2.30 11.86
CA LEU A 227 -26.05 -2.90 10.58
C LEU A 227 -25.42 -4.29 10.74
N ASP A 228 -25.98 -5.28 10.05
CA ASP A 228 -25.42 -6.61 9.92
C ASP A 228 -24.44 -6.67 8.74
N ARG A 229 -23.16 -6.41 9.02
CA ARG A 229 -22.10 -6.44 8.00
C ARG A 229 -21.89 -7.81 7.37
N LYS A 230 -22.27 -8.91 8.04
CA LYS A 230 -22.11 -10.27 7.50
C LYS A 230 -23.20 -10.60 6.48
N ALA A 231 -24.35 -9.94 6.60
CA ALA A 231 -25.47 -10.06 5.67
C ALA A 231 -25.33 -9.14 4.43
N LEU A 232 -24.29 -8.31 4.36
CA LEU A 232 -24.03 -7.49 3.17
C LEU A 232 -23.62 -8.39 1.99
N PRO A 233 -24.32 -8.28 0.84
CA PRO A 233 -24.03 -9.12 -0.31
C PRO A 233 -22.61 -8.90 -0.81
N VAL A 234 -21.98 -9.95 -1.31
CA VAL A 234 -20.72 -9.78 -2.06
C VAL A 234 -21.06 -8.96 -3.30
N PRO A 235 -20.34 -7.86 -3.61
CA PRO A 235 -20.50 -7.22 -4.90
C PRO A 235 -20.22 -8.31 -5.93
N GLU A 236 -21.20 -8.59 -6.78
CA GLU A 236 -20.99 -9.50 -7.90
C GLU A 236 -19.70 -9.00 -8.58
N GLN A 237 -18.60 -9.77 -8.43
CA GLN A 237 -17.64 -9.85 -9.51
C GLN A 237 -18.50 -10.16 -10.72
N ALA A 238 -18.28 -9.52 -11.85
CA ALA A 238 -19.01 -9.88 -13.05
C ALA A 238 -18.67 -11.32 -13.49
N GLU A 239 -18.98 -12.34 -12.70
CA GLU A 239 -19.64 -13.53 -13.20
C GLU A 239 -20.96 -13.05 -13.78
N SER A 240 -20.85 -12.53 -15.01
CA SER A 240 -21.90 -12.41 -16.01
C SER A 240 -23.21 -13.02 -15.51
N ALA A 241 -24.03 -12.22 -14.83
CA ALA A 241 -25.43 -12.52 -14.64
C ALA A 241 -25.98 -12.74 -16.05
N LEU A 242 -26.17 -14.01 -16.41
CA LEU A 242 -26.83 -14.51 -17.60
C LEU A 242 -26.61 -13.67 -18.86
N VAL A 243 -25.63 -14.08 -19.68
CA VAL A 243 -25.57 -13.89 -21.14
C VAL A 243 -26.72 -13.02 -21.68
N PRO A 244 -26.50 -11.74 -22.02
CA PRO A 244 -27.37 -11.12 -23.00
C PRO A 244 -27.30 -12.01 -24.24
N ALA A 245 -28.46 -12.46 -24.73
CA ALA A 245 -28.60 -13.50 -25.76
C ALA A 245 -27.92 -13.16 -27.12
N VAL A 246 -27.19 -12.05 -27.22
CA VAL A 246 -26.32 -11.68 -28.34
C VAL A 246 -25.14 -10.86 -27.76
N PRO A 247 -23.87 -11.16 -28.09
CA PRO A 247 -22.76 -10.27 -27.75
C PRO A 247 -23.00 -8.90 -28.39
N GLU A 248 -22.95 -7.83 -27.59
CA GLU A 248 -23.04 -6.47 -28.11
C GLU A 248 -21.97 -6.26 -29.20
N ARG A 249 -22.39 -5.73 -30.35
CA ARG A 249 -21.48 -5.49 -31.48
C ARG A 249 -20.57 -4.31 -31.16
N MET A 250 -19.34 -4.60 -30.76
CA MET A 250 -18.29 -3.60 -30.63
C MET A 250 -17.68 -3.25 -32.00
N THR A 251 -17.42 -1.97 -32.24
CA THR A 251 -16.61 -1.52 -33.38
C THR A 251 -15.17 -2.03 -33.25
N PRO A 252 -14.39 -2.11 -34.35
CA PRO A 252 -12.97 -2.49 -34.25
C PRO A 252 -12.14 -1.57 -33.34
N PHE A 253 -12.58 -0.33 -33.14
CA PHE A 253 -11.94 0.60 -32.21
C PHE A 253 -12.27 0.25 -30.75
N GLN A 254 -13.54 0.03 -30.43
CA GLN A 254 -13.99 -0.44 -29.12
C GLN A 254 -13.38 -1.80 -28.76
N GLN A 255 -13.25 -2.73 -29.71
CA GLN A 255 -12.58 -4.02 -29.50
C GLN A 255 -11.11 -3.86 -29.08
N ARG A 256 -10.40 -2.86 -29.63
CA ARG A 256 -9.03 -2.57 -29.22
C ARG A 256 -8.97 -2.02 -27.80
N VAL A 257 -9.87 -1.10 -27.44
CA VAL A 257 -9.96 -0.58 -26.06
C VAL A 257 -10.32 -1.70 -25.07
N ALA A 258 -11.30 -2.55 -25.40
CA ALA A 258 -11.67 -3.73 -24.60
C ALA A 258 -10.51 -4.72 -24.43
N GLY A 259 -9.70 -4.92 -25.48
CA GLY A 259 -8.49 -5.71 -25.42
C GLY A 259 -7.50 -5.19 -24.38
N LEU A 260 -7.30 -3.87 -24.32
CA LEU A 260 -6.42 -3.27 -23.32
C LEU A 260 -6.95 -3.43 -21.89
N PHE A 261 -8.27 -3.35 -21.68
CA PHE A 261 -8.90 -3.65 -20.39
C PHE A 261 -8.61 -5.09 -19.96
N ARG A 262 -8.91 -6.05 -20.85
CA ARG A 262 -8.69 -7.48 -20.61
C ARG A 262 -7.26 -7.77 -20.21
N ASP A 263 -6.30 -7.21 -20.95
CA ASP A 263 -4.87 -7.48 -20.74
C ASP A 263 -4.31 -6.81 -19.46
N VAL A 264 -5.00 -5.81 -18.90
CA VAL A 264 -4.64 -5.15 -17.63
C VAL A 264 -5.32 -5.81 -16.45
N LEU A 265 -6.61 -6.16 -16.59
CA LEU A 265 -7.42 -6.75 -15.54
C LEU A 265 -7.20 -8.28 -15.41
N HIS A 266 -6.53 -8.90 -16.38
CA HIS A 266 -6.31 -10.36 -16.45
C HIS A 266 -7.62 -11.18 -16.42
N VAL A 267 -8.68 -10.65 -17.06
CA VAL A 267 -9.98 -11.32 -17.20
C VAL A 267 -10.11 -11.98 -18.57
N GLU A 268 -11.03 -12.93 -18.73
CA GLU A 268 -11.21 -13.64 -20.01
C GLU A 268 -11.93 -12.77 -21.07
N ARG A 269 -12.96 -12.03 -20.65
CA ARG A 269 -13.83 -11.22 -21.53
C ARG A 269 -14.15 -9.88 -20.89
N VAL A 270 -14.35 -8.86 -21.74
CA VAL A 270 -14.78 -7.51 -21.37
C VAL A 270 -15.80 -7.04 -22.41
N GLY A 271 -17.01 -6.70 -21.96
CA GLY A 271 -18.09 -6.11 -22.73
C GLY A 271 -17.94 -4.60 -22.92
N LEU A 272 -18.78 -4.02 -23.78
CA LEU A 272 -18.73 -2.60 -24.13
C LEU A 272 -19.08 -1.68 -22.95
N HIS A 273 -19.98 -2.13 -22.07
CA HIS A 273 -20.43 -1.37 -20.91
C HIS A 273 -19.83 -1.87 -19.58
N ASP A 274 -18.89 -2.80 -19.63
CA ASP A 274 -18.21 -3.29 -18.42
C ASP A 274 -17.36 -2.19 -17.80
N ASP A 275 -17.58 -1.95 -16.51
CA ASP A 275 -16.85 -0.96 -15.72
C ASP A 275 -15.50 -1.52 -15.24
N PHE A 276 -14.42 -0.77 -15.52
CA PHE A 276 -13.06 -1.14 -15.17
C PHE A 276 -12.88 -1.48 -13.69
N PHE A 277 -13.49 -0.71 -12.79
CA PHE A 277 -13.34 -0.87 -11.35
C PHE A 277 -14.26 -1.98 -10.80
N ALA A 278 -15.43 -2.18 -11.41
CA ALA A 278 -16.29 -3.32 -11.11
C ALA A 278 -15.60 -4.66 -11.45
N LEU A 279 -14.79 -4.68 -12.52
CA LEU A 279 -13.96 -5.83 -12.90
C LEU A 279 -12.70 -6.02 -12.04
N GLY A 280 -12.57 -5.33 -10.89
CA GLY A 280 -11.42 -5.44 -9.99
C GLY A 280 -10.31 -4.41 -10.27
N GLY A 281 -10.52 -3.50 -11.21
CA GLY A 281 -9.61 -2.40 -11.48
C GLY A 281 -9.40 -1.49 -10.28
N HIS A 282 -8.20 -0.93 -10.17
CA HIS A 282 -7.83 0.05 -9.15
C HIS A 282 -6.82 1.06 -9.69
N SER A 283 -6.45 2.08 -8.90
CA SER A 283 -5.61 3.21 -9.34
C SER A 283 -4.31 2.82 -10.07
N LEU A 284 -3.65 1.76 -9.61
CA LEU A 284 -2.43 1.23 -10.25
C LEU A 284 -2.72 0.57 -11.61
N LEU A 285 -3.73 -0.31 -11.69
CA LEU A 285 -4.17 -0.88 -12.97
C LEU A 285 -4.71 0.21 -13.91
N ALA A 286 -5.40 1.21 -13.38
CA ALA A 286 -5.88 2.36 -14.14
C ALA A 286 -4.71 3.15 -14.78
N THR A 287 -3.62 3.32 -14.04
CA THR A 287 -2.39 3.95 -14.56
C THR A 287 -1.77 3.11 -15.68
N GLN A 288 -1.79 1.77 -15.56
CA GLN A 288 -1.33 0.89 -16.64
C GLN A 288 -2.21 0.98 -17.88
N LEU A 289 -3.52 0.96 -17.70
CA LEU A 289 -4.48 1.09 -18.78
C LEU A 289 -4.26 2.39 -19.55
N ILE A 290 -4.11 3.52 -18.84
CA ILE A 290 -3.80 4.83 -19.45
C ILE A 290 -2.49 4.78 -20.23
N SER A 291 -1.43 4.18 -19.66
CA SER A 291 -0.15 4.04 -20.36
C SER A 291 -0.27 3.22 -21.65
N ARG A 292 -1.07 2.15 -21.64
CA ARG A 292 -1.33 1.32 -22.84
C ARG A 292 -2.23 2.01 -23.86
N LEU A 293 -3.25 2.74 -23.41
CA LEU A 293 -4.11 3.57 -24.28
C LEU A 293 -3.26 4.63 -24.99
N ARG A 294 -2.36 5.30 -24.27
CA ARG A 294 -1.39 6.23 -24.84
C ARG A 294 -0.49 5.57 -25.86
N ALA A 295 0.12 4.42 -25.53
CA ALA A 295 1.00 3.72 -26.46
C ALA A 295 0.26 3.31 -27.76
N THR A 296 -0.99 2.86 -27.64
CA THR A 296 -1.79 2.32 -28.74
C THR A 296 -2.39 3.42 -29.62
N PHE A 297 -2.93 4.48 -29.01
CA PHE A 297 -3.72 5.50 -29.70
C PHE A 297 -3.03 6.87 -29.76
N GLN A 298 -1.87 7.05 -29.10
CA GLN A 298 -1.12 8.32 -29.05
C GLN A 298 -1.93 9.48 -28.45
N VAL A 299 -2.79 9.17 -27.47
CA VAL A 299 -3.57 10.16 -26.70
C VAL A 299 -3.09 10.24 -25.26
N GLU A 300 -3.24 11.41 -24.63
CA GLU A 300 -2.98 11.59 -23.20
C GLU A 300 -4.31 11.70 -22.46
N LEU A 301 -4.56 10.77 -21.54
CA LEU A 301 -5.77 10.75 -20.71
C LEU A 301 -5.40 10.99 -19.26
N PRO A 302 -6.01 11.98 -18.56
CA PRO A 302 -5.79 12.16 -17.14
C PRO A 302 -6.38 10.98 -16.37
N LEU A 303 -5.72 10.55 -15.28
CA LEU A 303 -6.23 9.47 -14.41
C LEU A 303 -7.66 9.72 -13.93
N ARG A 304 -7.97 10.98 -13.61
CA ARG A 304 -9.31 11.41 -13.22
C ARG A 304 -10.36 11.13 -14.30
N GLY A 305 -10.01 11.25 -15.58
CA GLY A 305 -10.90 10.98 -16.70
C GLY A 305 -11.35 9.52 -16.72
N LEU A 306 -10.43 8.58 -16.50
CA LEU A 306 -10.75 7.15 -16.41
C LEU A 306 -11.65 6.82 -15.20
N PHE A 307 -11.49 7.53 -14.08
CA PHE A 307 -12.36 7.37 -12.91
C PHE A 307 -13.79 7.89 -13.15
N ALA A 308 -13.94 8.95 -13.94
CA ALA A 308 -15.25 9.50 -14.30
C ALA A 308 -15.95 8.71 -15.43
N ALA A 309 -15.17 8.09 -16.31
CA ALA A 309 -15.63 7.39 -17.50
C ALA A 309 -14.91 6.02 -17.59
N SER A 310 -15.41 5.07 -16.82
CA SER A 310 -14.73 3.81 -16.48
C SER A 310 -15.13 2.61 -17.34
N THR A 311 -16.10 2.73 -18.25
CA THR A 311 -16.53 1.65 -19.15
C THR A 311 -15.77 1.69 -20.47
N VAL A 312 -15.72 0.57 -21.20
CA VAL A 312 -15.08 0.53 -22.54
C VAL A 312 -15.68 1.58 -23.49
N ALA A 313 -17.01 1.73 -23.51
CA ALA A 313 -17.69 2.74 -24.31
C ALA A 313 -17.23 4.16 -23.98
N ARG A 314 -17.22 4.51 -22.68
CA ARG A 314 -16.87 5.86 -22.24
C ARG A 314 -15.38 6.16 -22.39
N VAL A 315 -14.51 5.19 -22.14
CA VAL A 315 -13.08 5.33 -22.43
C VAL A 315 -12.85 5.48 -23.93
N THR A 316 -13.62 4.78 -24.76
CA THR A 316 -13.56 4.94 -26.21
C THR A 316 -13.91 6.38 -26.61
N GLU A 317 -15.00 6.93 -26.10
CA GLU A 317 -15.40 8.34 -26.33
C GLU A 317 -14.28 9.31 -25.92
N LEU A 318 -13.69 9.12 -24.73
CA LEU A 318 -12.57 9.95 -24.26
C LEU A 318 -11.35 9.88 -25.19
N VAL A 319 -11.02 8.70 -25.69
CA VAL A 319 -9.91 8.52 -26.65
C VAL A 319 -10.25 9.21 -27.97
N GLU A 320 -11.46 9.04 -28.49
CA GLU A 320 -11.91 9.67 -29.74
C GLU A 320 -11.92 11.20 -29.63
N GLU A 321 -12.38 11.76 -28.51
CA GLU A 321 -12.30 13.20 -28.23
C GLU A 321 -10.86 13.70 -28.25
N GLN A 322 -9.93 12.99 -27.60
CA GLN A 322 -8.51 13.37 -27.64
C GLN A 322 -7.87 13.23 -29.04
N LEU A 323 -8.36 12.30 -29.87
CA LEU A 323 -7.91 12.16 -31.26
C LEU A 323 -8.40 13.33 -32.13
N LEU A 324 -9.60 13.87 -31.84
CA LEU A 324 -10.18 15.03 -32.52
C LEU A 324 -9.54 16.35 -32.08
N VAL A 325 -9.30 16.48 -30.77
CA VAL A 325 -8.59 17.62 -30.18
C VAL A 325 -7.09 17.35 -30.31
N ARG A 326 -6.52 17.57 -31.49
CA ARG A 326 -5.05 17.63 -31.63
C ARG A 326 -4.51 18.69 -30.68
N THR A 327 -4.06 18.26 -29.50
CA THR A 327 -3.44 19.13 -28.53
C THR A 327 -1.98 19.35 -28.93
N ASP A 328 -1.64 20.61 -29.24
CA ASP A 328 -0.27 21.13 -29.36
C ASP A 328 0.37 21.32 -27.96
N GLY A 329 0.08 20.41 -27.03
CA GLY A 329 0.79 20.30 -25.77
C GLY A 329 2.10 19.55 -25.95
N PRO A 330 3.10 19.74 -25.06
CA PRO A 330 4.30 18.93 -25.12
C PRO A 330 3.89 17.46 -24.89
N ARG A 331 4.16 16.62 -25.90
CA ARG A 331 3.85 15.20 -25.84
C ARG A 331 4.93 14.50 -25.05
N VAL A 332 4.50 13.63 -24.13
CA VAL A 332 5.43 12.78 -23.40
C VAL A 332 6.23 11.96 -24.42
N PRO A 333 7.57 12.05 -24.46
CA PRO A 333 8.37 11.36 -25.45
C PRO A 333 8.26 9.86 -25.26
N SER A 334 8.42 9.08 -26.33
CA SER A 334 8.48 7.62 -26.22
C SER A 334 9.71 7.20 -25.41
N LEU A 335 9.55 6.29 -24.45
CA LEU A 335 10.66 5.64 -23.78
C LEU A 335 11.37 4.69 -24.76
N ARG A 336 12.67 4.88 -24.97
CA ARG A 336 13.50 4.08 -25.90
C ARG A 336 14.83 3.70 -25.24
N PRO A 337 15.45 2.59 -25.66
CA PRO A 337 16.81 2.26 -25.25
C PRO A 337 17.79 3.39 -25.55
N VAL A 338 18.68 3.69 -24.59
CA VAL A 338 19.80 4.63 -24.75
C VAL A 338 21.13 3.89 -24.81
N SER A 339 22.17 4.52 -25.37
CA SER A 339 23.50 3.92 -25.36
C SER A 339 23.99 3.71 -23.92
N ARG A 340 24.71 2.60 -23.69
CA ARG A 340 25.44 2.36 -22.44
C ARG A 340 26.84 3.01 -22.45
N ASP A 341 27.22 3.60 -23.57
CA ASP A 341 28.43 4.39 -23.71
C ASP A 341 28.20 5.79 -23.13
N GLY A 342 28.79 6.05 -21.96
CA GLY A 342 28.76 7.38 -21.35
C GLY A 342 28.19 7.41 -19.93
N ALA A 343 27.97 8.62 -19.44
CA ALA A 343 27.40 8.85 -18.11
C ALA A 343 25.88 8.68 -18.15
N LEU A 344 25.36 7.65 -17.47
CA LEU A 344 23.93 7.44 -17.32
C LEU A 344 23.42 8.19 -16.08
N PRO A 345 22.44 9.10 -16.19
CA PRO A 345 21.98 9.87 -15.05
C PRO A 345 21.14 9.00 -14.10
N LEU A 346 21.07 9.36 -12.82
CA LEU A 346 20.09 8.78 -11.90
C LEU A 346 18.68 9.32 -12.21
N SER A 347 17.65 8.49 -12.01
CA SER A 347 16.27 9.01 -11.91
C SER A 347 16.14 9.99 -10.74
N PHE A 348 15.10 10.83 -10.70
CA PHE A 348 14.89 11.72 -9.55
C PHE A 348 14.74 10.94 -8.23
N SER A 349 14.09 9.77 -8.28
CA SER A 349 13.93 8.88 -7.11
C SER A 349 15.27 8.27 -6.68
N GLN A 350 16.08 7.79 -7.63
CA GLN A 350 17.41 7.28 -7.31
C GLN A 350 18.30 8.39 -6.75
N GLN A 351 18.29 9.60 -7.32
CA GLN A 351 19.10 10.71 -6.83
C GLN A 351 18.73 11.08 -5.39
N ARG A 352 17.44 11.10 -5.03
CA ARG A 352 17.01 11.31 -3.65
C ARG A 352 17.62 10.26 -2.71
N LEU A 353 17.50 8.98 -3.04
CA LEU A 353 18.03 7.90 -2.20
C LEU A 353 19.55 7.94 -2.10
N TRP A 354 20.23 8.23 -3.20
CA TRP A 354 21.68 8.42 -3.21
C TRP A 354 22.12 9.59 -2.31
N VAL A 355 21.46 10.75 -2.41
CA VAL A 355 21.76 11.89 -1.52
C VAL A 355 21.56 11.53 -0.05
N LEU A 356 20.47 10.82 0.28
CA LEU A 356 20.21 10.40 1.66
C LEU A 356 21.28 9.42 2.19
N ASP A 357 21.72 8.50 1.34
CA ASP A 357 22.83 7.60 1.65
C ASP A 357 24.15 8.37 1.87
N GLN A 358 24.46 9.38 1.05
CA GLN A 358 25.64 10.23 1.23
C GLN A 358 25.58 11.09 2.51
N LEU A 359 24.39 11.48 2.95
CA LEU A 359 24.19 12.22 4.20
C LEU A 359 24.29 11.32 5.44
N GLN A 360 24.04 10.02 5.30
CA GLN A 360 24.08 9.05 6.39
C GLN A 360 24.80 7.74 5.96
N PRO A 361 26.11 7.78 5.66
CA PRO A 361 26.82 6.60 5.18
C PRO A 361 26.75 5.46 6.19
N GLY A 362 26.43 4.25 5.71
CA GLY A 362 26.32 3.05 6.54
C GLY A 362 24.99 2.90 7.29
N ALA A 363 24.03 3.82 7.11
CA ALA A 363 22.68 3.65 7.61
C ALA A 363 21.90 2.63 6.77
N THR A 364 20.95 1.92 7.37
CA THR A 364 20.13 0.90 6.69
C THR A 364 18.62 1.21 6.54
N PRO A 365 18.12 2.47 6.59
CA PRO A 365 16.67 2.75 6.53
C PRO A 365 16.05 2.37 5.18
N TYR A 366 16.88 2.17 4.15
CA TYR A 366 16.49 1.81 2.79
C TYR A 366 16.96 0.40 2.40
N VAL A 367 17.32 -0.44 3.37
CA VAL A 367 17.51 -1.87 3.14
C VAL A 367 16.15 -2.55 3.14
N LEU A 368 15.84 -3.23 2.04
CA LEU A 368 14.65 -4.05 1.86
C LEU A 368 15.04 -5.50 2.13
N LEU A 369 14.36 -6.16 3.07
CA LEU A 369 14.51 -7.58 3.34
C LEU A 369 13.19 -8.31 3.08
N GLY A 370 13.27 -9.39 2.34
CA GLY A 370 12.16 -10.32 2.10
C GLY A 370 12.59 -11.75 2.38
N ALA A 371 11.67 -12.55 2.91
CA ALA A 371 11.87 -13.98 3.12
C ALA A 371 10.69 -14.77 2.52
N VAL A 372 11.00 -15.85 1.82
CA VAL A 372 10.01 -16.75 1.23
C VAL A 372 10.27 -18.16 1.75
N ARG A 373 9.28 -18.74 2.42
CA ARG A 373 9.33 -20.15 2.82
C ARG A 373 8.97 -21.04 1.63
N LEU A 374 9.78 -22.05 1.41
CA LEU A 374 9.71 -22.99 0.29
C LEU A 374 9.55 -24.40 0.87
N GLU A 375 8.37 -24.99 0.63
CA GLU A 375 8.03 -26.33 1.08
C GLU A 375 8.15 -27.33 -0.08
N GLY A 376 8.72 -28.50 0.20
CA GLY A 376 9.00 -29.55 -0.78
C GLY A 376 10.47 -29.67 -1.18
N ALA A 377 10.74 -30.61 -2.08
CA ALA A 377 12.09 -30.83 -2.62
C ALA A 377 12.56 -29.59 -3.41
N LEU A 378 13.74 -29.08 -3.07
CA LEU A 378 14.32 -27.88 -3.67
C LEU A 378 15.60 -28.22 -4.44
N ASP A 379 15.65 -27.86 -5.72
CA ASP A 379 16.88 -27.85 -6.50
C ASP A 379 17.62 -26.51 -6.29
N ALA A 380 18.55 -26.50 -5.33
CA ALA A 380 19.29 -25.29 -4.97
C ALA A 380 20.10 -24.71 -6.14
N GLU A 381 20.57 -25.54 -7.09
CA GLU A 381 21.34 -25.07 -8.23
C GLU A 381 20.43 -24.48 -9.32
N ALA A 382 19.24 -25.04 -9.53
CA ALA A 382 18.22 -24.39 -10.36
C ALA A 382 17.81 -23.02 -9.77
N LEU A 383 17.68 -22.92 -8.44
CA LEU A 383 17.37 -21.65 -7.77
C LEU A 383 18.51 -20.64 -7.89
N ARG A 384 19.77 -21.06 -7.69
CA ARG A 384 20.94 -20.21 -7.89
C ARG A 384 20.99 -19.66 -9.32
N ARG A 385 20.80 -20.51 -10.34
CA ARG A 385 20.75 -20.09 -11.75
C ARG A 385 19.57 -19.17 -12.06
N ALA A 386 18.42 -19.36 -11.40
CA ALA A 386 17.27 -18.47 -11.55
C ALA A 386 17.57 -17.06 -11.02
N LEU A 387 18.27 -16.95 -9.89
CA LEU A 387 18.72 -15.67 -9.34
C LEU A 387 19.82 -15.02 -10.19
N GLU A 388 20.75 -15.82 -10.72
CA GLU A 388 21.79 -15.36 -11.66
C GLU A 388 21.17 -14.76 -12.92
N LEU A 389 20.19 -15.45 -13.52
CA LEU A 389 19.43 -14.94 -14.66
C LEU A 389 18.69 -13.64 -14.32
N LEU A 390 18.12 -13.53 -13.12
CA LEU A 390 17.44 -12.31 -12.68
C LEU A 390 18.41 -11.12 -12.67
N VAL A 391 19.61 -11.30 -12.10
CA VAL A 391 20.64 -10.25 -12.03
C VAL A 391 21.21 -9.90 -13.41
N ASP A 392 21.37 -10.89 -14.29
CA ASP A 392 21.78 -10.68 -15.67
C ASP A 392 20.77 -9.81 -16.44
N ARG A 393 19.51 -10.22 -16.34
CA ARG A 393 18.36 -9.68 -17.08
C ARG A 393 17.98 -8.26 -16.66
N HIS A 394 18.06 -7.94 -15.37
CA HIS A 394 17.69 -6.63 -14.83
C HIS A 394 18.93 -5.82 -14.47
N GLU A 395 19.33 -4.88 -15.36
CA GLU A 395 20.54 -4.06 -15.17
C GLU A 395 20.57 -3.35 -13.82
N ALA A 396 19.41 -2.95 -13.29
CA ALA A 396 19.29 -2.29 -11.99
C ALA A 396 19.92 -3.09 -10.85
N LEU A 397 19.82 -4.43 -10.85
CA LEU A 397 20.35 -5.29 -9.79
C LEU A 397 21.88 -5.38 -9.77
N ARG A 398 22.52 -5.01 -10.88
CA ARG A 398 23.98 -4.94 -11.04
C ARG A 398 24.45 -3.51 -11.33
N THR A 399 23.67 -2.51 -10.95
CA THR A 399 24.05 -1.09 -11.10
C THR A 399 24.64 -0.55 -9.80
N THR A 400 25.77 0.16 -9.92
CA THR A 400 26.35 0.97 -8.85
C THR A 400 26.24 2.46 -9.17
N PHE A 401 26.45 3.31 -8.17
CA PHE A 401 26.24 4.75 -8.23
C PHE A 401 27.48 5.48 -7.75
N VAL A 402 28.10 6.26 -8.63
CA VAL A 402 29.34 6.98 -8.33
C VAL A 402 29.19 8.45 -8.67
N LEU A 403 29.95 9.31 -7.99
CA LEU A 403 30.03 10.72 -8.34
C LEU A 403 31.06 10.91 -9.46
N LYS A 404 30.64 11.45 -10.61
CA LYS A 404 31.53 11.82 -11.71
C LYS A 404 31.51 13.34 -11.88
N GLY A 405 32.54 14.02 -11.38
CA GLY A 405 32.53 15.47 -11.26
C GLY A 405 31.54 15.92 -10.19
N SER A 406 30.54 16.70 -10.56
CA SER A 406 29.47 17.16 -9.65
C SER A 406 28.16 16.37 -9.77
N GLU A 407 28.09 15.36 -10.65
CA GLU A 407 26.86 14.63 -10.94
C GLU A 407 26.97 13.16 -10.55
N PRO A 408 25.98 12.61 -9.81
CA PRO A 408 25.91 11.17 -9.60
C PRO A 408 25.51 10.49 -10.91
N VAL A 409 26.16 9.37 -11.22
CA VAL A 409 25.93 8.58 -12.43
C VAL A 409 25.73 7.10 -12.08
N GLN A 410 24.95 6.42 -12.90
CA GLN A 410 24.77 4.97 -12.86
C GLN A 410 25.90 4.28 -13.62
N ILE A 411 26.48 3.23 -13.02
CA ILE A 411 27.46 2.35 -13.66
C ILE A 411 26.88 0.94 -13.64
N ILE A 412 26.50 0.44 -14.82
CA ILE A 412 25.97 -0.91 -14.98
C ILE A 412 27.16 -1.87 -15.05
N GLN A 413 27.30 -2.71 -14.03
CA GLN A 413 28.38 -3.69 -13.94
C GLN A 413 28.10 -4.90 -14.85
N PRO A 414 29.12 -5.64 -15.32
CA PRO A 414 28.94 -6.96 -15.92
C PRO A 414 28.18 -7.89 -14.97
N THR A 415 27.51 -8.90 -15.53
CA THR A 415 26.81 -9.91 -14.72
C THR A 415 27.82 -10.65 -13.83
N PRO A 416 27.69 -10.57 -12.49
CA PRO A 416 28.58 -11.29 -11.59
C PRO A 416 28.21 -12.77 -11.59
N ALA A 417 29.19 -13.64 -11.31
CA ALA A 417 28.90 -15.03 -10.97
C ALA A 417 28.08 -15.06 -9.67
N TRP A 418 26.84 -15.53 -9.74
CA TRP A 418 25.93 -15.44 -8.59
C TRP A 418 26.10 -16.62 -7.65
N THR A 419 26.28 -16.33 -6.36
CA THR A 419 26.34 -17.35 -5.31
C THR A 419 25.05 -17.38 -4.51
N LEU A 420 24.66 -18.58 -4.08
CA LEU A 420 23.55 -18.78 -3.14
C LEU A 420 24.10 -19.49 -1.90
N PRO A 421 24.67 -18.76 -0.94
CA PRO A 421 25.11 -19.32 0.32
C PRO A 421 23.99 -20.08 1.01
N VAL A 422 24.29 -21.29 1.47
CA VAL A 422 23.35 -22.14 2.20
C VAL A 422 23.72 -22.16 3.68
N THR A 423 22.77 -21.80 4.54
CA THR A 423 22.88 -21.97 5.99
C THR A 423 22.00 -23.13 6.41
N ASP A 424 22.61 -24.20 6.93
CA ASP A 424 21.87 -25.36 7.39
C ASP A 424 21.53 -25.25 8.87
N LEU A 425 20.24 -25.30 9.19
CA LEU A 425 19.70 -25.28 10.55
C LEU A 425 19.01 -26.61 10.89
N GLY A 426 19.12 -27.63 10.03
CA GLY A 426 18.44 -28.91 10.18
C GLY A 426 18.70 -29.64 11.50
N ASP A 427 19.87 -29.45 12.10
CA ASP A 427 20.23 -30.11 13.36
C ASP A 427 19.69 -29.41 14.61
N LEU A 428 19.12 -28.20 14.47
CA LEU A 428 18.57 -27.44 15.59
C LEU A 428 17.13 -27.87 15.92
N SER A 429 16.69 -27.63 17.16
CA SER A 429 15.27 -27.79 17.55
C SER A 429 14.39 -26.80 16.75
N PRO A 430 13.09 -27.07 16.53
CA PRO A 430 12.20 -26.17 15.80
C PRO A 430 12.23 -24.72 16.32
N GLU A 431 12.20 -24.53 17.63
CA GLU A 431 12.26 -23.21 18.27
C GLU A 431 13.62 -22.53 18.02
N SER A 432 14.70 -23.30 18.06
CA SER A 432 16.06 -22.82 17.81
C SER A 432 16.29 -22.47 16.34
N ARG A 433 15.65 -23.17 15.39
CA ARG A 433 15.69 -22.85 13.95
C ARG A 433 15.07 -21.49 13.66
N GLU A 434 13.87 -21.22 14.20
CA GLU A 434 13.20 -19.95 13.97
C GLU A 434 13.94 -18.78 14.62
N ALA A 435 14.51 -18.97 15.82
CA ALA A 435 15.36 -17.96 16.44
C ALA A 435 16.63 -17.68 15.60
N ALA A 436 17.28 -18.73 15.07
CA ALA A 436 18.46 -18.58 14.22
C ALA A 436 18.13 -17.89 12.88
N LEU A 437 16.97 -18.18 12.27
CA LEU A 437 16.50 -17.49 11.07
C LEU A 437 16.24 -16.00 11.34
N GLN A 438 15.64 -15.67 12.48
CA GLN A 438 15.38 -14.28 12.86
C GLN A 438 16.68 -13.51 13.11
N GLN A 439 17.64 -14.11 13.80
CA GLN A 439 18.96 -13.53 14.02
C GLN A 439 19.67 -13.26 12.69
N LEU A 440 19.63 -14.23 11.78
CA LEU A 440 20.15 -14.09 10.43
C LEU A 440 19.48 -12.94 9.67
N ALA A 441 18.16 -12.80 9.76
CA ALA A 441 17.44 -11.70 9.12
C ALA A 441 17.81 -10.33 9.70
N LEU A 442 18.00 -10.23 11.02
CA LEU A 442 18.48 -9.00 11.67
C LEU A 442 19.90 -8.64 11.24
N GLU A 443 20.79 -9.63 11.12
CA GLU A 443 22.15 -9.44 10.62
C GLU A 443 22.13 -8.94 9.17
N GLU A 444 21.35 -9.58 8.31
CA GLU A 444 21.19 -9.17 6.90
C GLU A 444 20.62 -7.75 6.76
N ALA A 445 19.56 -7.41 7.51
CA ALA A 445 18.97 -6.07 7.50
C ALA A 445 19.89 -5.00 8.13
N GLY A 446 20.77 -5.41 9.05
CA GLY A 446 21.72 -4.53 9.72
C GLY A 446 23.01 -4.29 8.94
N GLN A 447 23.29 -5.07 7.89
CA GLN A 447 24.47 -4.87 7.06
C GLN A 447 24.17 -3.85 5.94
N PRO A 448 24.86 -2.69 5.92
CA PRO A 448 24.64 -1.68 4.90
C PRO A 448 25.13 -2.13 3.52
N PHE A 449 24.58 -1.50 2.49
CA PHE A 449 25.09 -1.61 1.12
C PHE A 449 25.96 -0.39 0.81
N ASP A 450 27.08 -0.63 0.13
CA ASP A 450 27.86 0.44 -0.50
C ASP A 450 27.37 0.63 -1.94
N LEU A 451 26.72 1.78 -2.18
CA LEU A 451 26.16 2.12 -3.49
C LEU A 451 27.22 2.24 -4.59
N GLY A 452 28.48 2.51 -4.26
CA GLY A 452 29.57 2.69 -5.22
C GLY A 452 30.18 1.39 -5.73
N THR A 453 30.15 0.32 -4.92
CA THR A 453 30.85 -0.95 -5.21
C THR A 453 29.91 -2.12 -5.51
N GLY A 454 28.73 -2.18 -4.89
CA GLY A 454 27.74 -3.24 -5.12
C GLY A 454 28.27 -4.67 -4.86
N PRO A 455 27.52 -5.72 -5.27
CA PRO A 455 26.14 -5.69 -5.78
C PRO A 455 25.14 -5.23 -4.71
N LEU A 456 24.02 -4.64 -5.14
CA LEU A 456 22.99 -4.07 -4.25
C LEU A 456 21.85 -5.04 -3.94
N LEU A 457 22.14 -6.33 -4.09
CA LEU A 457 21.30 -7.48 -3.81
C LEU A 457 22.18 -8.55 -3.15
N ARG A 458 21.63 -9.25 -2.16
CA ARG A 458 22.19 -10.45 -1.53
C ARG A 458 21.09 -11.50 -1.43
N SER A 459 21.46 -12.76 -1.60
CA SER A 459 20.56 -13.89 -1.43
C SER A 459 21.17 -14.93 -0.51
N ARG A 460 20.36 -15.56 0.33
CA ARG A 460 20.78 -16.67 1.20
C ARG A 460 19.68 -17.70 1.28
N LEU A 461 20.05 -18.97 1.21
CA LEU A 461 19.12 -20.08 1.40
C LEU A 461 19.32 -20.68 2.79
N VAL A 462 18.26 -20.76 3.58
CA VAL A 462 18.27 -21.39 4.90
C VAL A 462 17.55 -22.72 4.80
N ARG A 463 18.21 -23.81 5.20
CA ARG A 463 17.60 -25.15 5.21
C ARG A 463 17.14 -25.49 6.62
N PHE A 464 15.83 -25.67 6.80
CA PHE A 464 15.23 -26.12 8.06
C PHE A 464 15.11 -27.65 8.11
N ALA A 465 14.79 -28.25 6.97
CA ALA A 465 14.69 -29.70 6.78
C ALA A 465 14.90 -30.03 5.29
N PRO A 466 15.04 -31.31 4.90
CA PRO A 466 15.21 -31.68 3.49
C PRO A 466 14.13 -31.16 2.54
N ALA A 467 12.93 -30.85 3.06
CA ALA A 467 11.79 -30.33 2.31
C ALA A 467 11.23 -29.03 2.88
N ASP A 468 12.01 -28.28 3.68
CA ASP A 468 11.60 -27.01 4.27
C ASP A 468 12.78 -26.03 4.24
N HIS A 469 12.62 -24.97 3.48
CA HIS A 469 13.67 -23.99 3.23
C HIS A 469 13.11 -22.57 3.34
N VAL A 470 13.99 -21.61 3.60
CA VAL A 470 13.66 -20.18 3.54
C VAL A 470 14.67 -19.48 2.65
N LEU A 471 14.20 -18.88 1.56
CA LEU A 471 14.99 -17.99 0.73
C LEU A 471 14.90 -16.58 1.31
N VAL A 472 16.04 -16.03 1.73
CA VAL A 472 16.17 -14.64 2.19
C VAL A 472 16.79 -13.82 1.07
N LEU A 473 16.14 -12.71 0.72
CA LEU A 473 16.61 -11.72 -0.25
C LEU A 473 16.71 -10.37 0.44
N THR A 474 17.88 -9.76 0.33
CA THR A 474 18.16 -8.44 0.92
C THR A 474 18.68 -7.52 -0.18
N MET A 475 18.12 -6.34 -0.34
CA MET A 475 18.53 -5.41 -1.41
C MET A 475 18.36 -3.95 -0.99
N HIS A 476 18.99 -3.02 -1.70
CA HIS A 476 18.80 -1.60 -1.45
C HIS A 476 17.58 -1.06 -2.22
N HIS A 477 16.80 -0.15 -1.60
CA HIS A 477 15.59 0.43 -2.21
C HIS A 477 15.89 1.27 -3.48
N ILE A 478 17.16 1.63 -3.72
CA ILE A 478 17.57 2.35 -4.95
C ILE A 478 17.47 1.50 -6.23
N VAL A 479 17.48 0.16 -6.09
CA VAL A 479 17.41 -0.80 -7.22
C VAL A 479 16.11 -1.60 -7.26
N SER A 480 15.19 -1.38 -6.31
CA SER A 480 13.94 -2.15 -6.21
C SER A 480 12.86 -1.38 -5.46
N ASP A 481 11.60 -1.68 -5.74
CA ASP A 481 10.42 -1.18 -5.04
C ASP A 481 9.36 -2.29 -4.89
N GLY A 482 8.23 -1.98 -4.27
CA GLY A 482 7.17 -2.97 -4.04
C GLY A 482 6.62 -3.62 -5.31
N TRP A 483 6.65 -2.93 -6.46
CA TRP A 483 6.24 -3.52 -7.74
C TRP A 483 7.30 -4.46 -8.28
N SER A 484 8.55 -4.03 -8.23
CA SER A 484 9.71 -4.77 -8.71
C SER A 484 9.83 -6.12 -8.01
N VAL A 485 9.51 -6.19 -6.71
CA VAL A 485 9.47 -7.46 -5.94
C VAL A 485 8.52 -8.47 -6.59
N GLY A 486 7.30 -8.07 -7.00
CA GLY A 486 6.36 -8.96 -7.67
C GLY A 486 6.86 -9.46 -9.04
N VAL A 487 7.59 -8.62 -9.77
CA VAL A 487 8.26 -9.01 -11.03
C VAL A 487 9.36 -10.05 -10.76
N MET A 488 10.22 -9.80 -9.76
CA MET A 488 11.31 -10.71 -9.41
C MET A 488 10.79 -12.08 -9.00
N VAL A 489 9.78 -12.15 -8.13
CA VAL A 489 9.19 -13.43 -7.69
C VAL A 489 8.66 -14.23 -8.87
N ARG A 490 7.90 -13.60 -9.78
CA ARG A 490 7.35 -14.26 -10.96
C ARG A 490 8.44 -14.79 -11.89
N GLU A 491 9.47 -13.99 -12.16
CA GLU A 491 10.54 -14.39 -13.07
C GLU A 491 11.46 -15.45 -12.46
N VAL A 492 11.78 -15.37 -11.17
CA VAL A 492 12.54 -16.41 -10.46
C VAL A 492 11.76 -17.73 -10.46
N ALA A 493 10.45 -17.71 -10.19
CA ALA A 493 9.62 -18.92 -10.24
C ALA A 493 9.60 -19.55 -11.64
N ALA A 494 9.43 -18.74 -12.70
CA ALA A 494 9.45 -19.23 -14.07
C ALA A 494 10.82 -19.80 -14.47
N ALA A 495 11.90 -19.11 -14.12
CA ALA A 495 13.26 -19.55 -14.39
C ALA A 495 13.62 -20.83 -13.61
N TYR A 496 13.23 -20.91 -12.34
CA TYR A 496 13.41 -22.10 -11.50
C TYR A 496 12.71 -23.32 -12.11
N ALA A 497 11.45 -23.19 -12.54
CA ALA A 497 10.71 -24.27 -13.18
C ALA A 497 11.37 -24.75 -14.48
N ALA A 498 11.92 -23.82 -15.27
CA ALA A 498 12.66 -24.17 -16.48
C ALA A 498 13.99 -24.88 -16.16
N PHE A 499 14.80 -24.32 -15.26
CA PHE A 499 16.13 -24.85 -14.94
C PHE A 499 16.10 -26.18 -14.19
N SER A 500 15.11 -26.40 -13.32
CA SER A 500 14.90 -27.69 -12.63
C SER A 500 14.45 -28.80 -13.57
N THR A 501 13.92 -28.46 -14.75
CA THR A 501 13.52 -29.43 -15.79
C THR A 501 14.47 -29.45 -16.99
N GLY A 502 15.61 -28.75 -16.91
CA GLY A 502 16.59 -28.68 -18.00
C GLY A 502 16.12 -27.93 -19.26
N LYS A 503 15.07 -27.11 -19.14
CA LYS A 503 14.49 -26.30 -20.23
C LYS A 503 15.03 -24.87 -20.21
N GLY A 504 14.91 -24.17 -21.34
CA GLY A 504 15.14 -22.73 -21.40
C GLY A 504 14.02 -21.94 -20.72
N HIS A 505 14.34 -20.81 -20.09
CA HIS A 505 13.40 -20.00 -19.31
C HIS A 505 12.30 -19.32 -20.14
N GLY A 506 12.46 -19.19 -21.46
CA GLY A 506 11.43 -18.64 -22.37
C GLY A 506 11.05 -17.17 -22.14
N LEU A 507 11.63 -16.50 -21.13
CA LEU A 507 11.38 -15.08 -20.85
C LEU A 507 11.81 -14.21 -22.04
N PRO A 508 10.91 -13.35 -22.59
CA PRO A 508 11.21 -12.50 -23.73
C PRO A 508 12.23 -11.41 -23.35
N ALA A 509 13.00 -10.89 -24.30
CA ALA A 509 13.92 -9.78 -24.04
C ALA A 509 13.17 -8.55 -23.48
N LEU A 510 13.77 -7.86 -22.51
CA LEU A 510 13.20 -6.62 -21.98
C LEU A 510 13.37 -5.51 -23.02
N PRO A 511 12.30 -4.80 -23.41
CA PRO A 511 12.37 -3.78 -24.46
C PRO A 511 13.12 -2.52 -23.99
N VAL A 512 13.17 -2.29 -22.68
CA VAL A 512 13.82 -1.15 -22.02
C VAL A 512 14.30 -1.59 -20.62
N GLN A 513 15.28 -0.88 -20.08
CA GLN A 513 15.87 -1.06 -18.76
C GLN A 513 15.74 0.22 -17.93
N TYR A 514 16.08 0.16 -16.64
CA TYR A 514 15.91 1.28 -15.73
C TYR A 514 16.76 2.52 -16.12
N ALA A 515 17.96 2.31 -16.67
CA ALA A 515 18.79 3.41 -17.15
C ALA A 515 18.15 4.19 -18.33
N ASP A 516 17.38 3.49 -19.17
CA ASP A 516 16.59 4.11 -20.24
C ASP A 516 15.50 5.00 -19.65
N PHE A 517 14.80 4.49 -18.63
CA PHE A 517 13.78 5.26 -17.91
C PHE A 517 14.38 6.49 -17.22
N ALA A 518 15.51 6.36 -16.55
CA ALA A 518 16.18 7.48 -15.88
C ALA A 518 16.58 8.57 -16.88
N SER A 519 17.15 8.19 -18.01
CA SER A 519 17.55 9.12 -19.09
C SER A 519 16.34 9.80 -19.72
N TRP A 520 15.28 9.03 -20.01
CA TRP A 520 14.01 9.55 -20.50
C TRP A 520 13.36 10.53 -19.52
N GLN A 521 13.34 10.21 -18.23
CA GLN A 521 12.73 11.04 -17.19
C GLN A 521 13.47 12.39 -17.10
N ARG A 522 14.79 12.38 -17.13
CA ARG A 522 15.62 13.59 -17.11
C ARG A 522 15.46 14.43 -18.36
N GLY A 523 15.40 13.78 -19.54
CA GLY A 523 15.17 14.46 -20.80
C GLY A 523 13.77 15.04 -20.96
N TRP A 524 12.76 14.45 -20.31
CA TRP A 524 11.38 14.91 -20.36
C TRP A 524 11.06 15.98 -19.32
N LEU A 525 11.41 15.74 -18.05
CA LEU A 525 11.11 16.63 -16.93
C LEU A 525 12.17 17.71 -16.78
N GLN A 526 12.28 18.55 -17.81
CA GLN A 526 13.15 19.73 -17.84
C GLN A 526 12.43 20.92 -18.50
N GLY A 527 13.02 22.10 -18.43
CA GLY A 527 12.47 23.33 -19.03
C GLY A 527 11.03 23.61 -18.60
N ASP A 528 10.18 23.97 -19.56
CA ASP A 528 8.79 24.38 -19.31
C ASP A 528 7.93 23.27 -18.67
N VAL A 529 8.19 22.00 -19.01
CA VAL A 529 7.47 20.86 -18.44
C VAL A 529 7.70 20.78 -16.94
N LEU A 530 8.97 20.83 -16.52
CA LEU A 530 9.32 20.82 -15.10
C LEU A 530 8.81 22.08 -14.39
N ALA A 531 8.98 23.25 -15.01
CA ALA A 531 8.54 24.51 -14.43
C ALA A 531 7.02 24.51 -14.16
N LYS A 532 6.22 24.00 -15.09
CA LYS A 532 4.76 23.88 -14.93
C LYS A 532 4.38 22.93 -13.80
N GLN A 533 5.00 21.75 -13.72
CA GLN A 533 4.74 20.77 -12.66
C GLN A 533 5.12 21.33 -11.27
N VAL A 534 6.27 21.98 -11.17
CA VAL A 534 6.74 22.62 -9.93
C VAL A 534 5.84 23.80 -9.54
N ALA A 535 5.42 24.62 -10.50
CA ALA A 535 4.52 25.75 -10.24
C ALA A 535 3.20 25.28 -9.62
N TRP A 536 2.62 24.20 -10.17
CA TRP A 536 1.42 23.60 -9.62
C TRP A 536 1.62 23.17 -8.16
N TRP A 537 2.70 22.43 -7.85
CA TRP A 537 2.98 22.03 -6.46
C TRP A 537 3.26 23.21 -5.53
N LYS A 538 3.94 24.26 -6.01
CA LYS A 538 4.15 25.48 -5.24
C LYS A 538 2.85 26.19 -4.90
N GLU A 539 1.89 26.21 -5.82
CA GLU A 539 0.55 26.77 -5.60
C GLU A 539 -0.22 25.92 -4.58
N GLN A 540 -0.27 24.60 -4.74
CA GLN A 540 -0.99 23.71 -3.83
C GLN A 540 -0.40 23.67 -2.42
N LEU A 541 0.92 23.82 -2.30
CA LEU A 541 1.64 23.84 -1.02
C LEU A 541 1.86 25.27 -0.49
N ALA A 542 1.28 26.29 -1.14
CA ALA A 542 1.39 27.66 -0.67
C ALA A 542 0.71 27.81 0.69
N GLY A 543 1.47 28.28 1.69
CA GLY A 543 0.97 28.41 3.06
C GLY A 543 0.90 27.10 3.83
N ALA A 544 1.42 25.99 3.29
CA ALA A 544 1.61 24.78 4.07
C ALA A 544 2.57 25.05 5.24
N PRO A 545 2.30 24.51 6.44
CA PRO A 545 3.16 24.73 7.60
C PRO A 545 4.59 24.24 7.31
N HIS A 546 5.59 25.00 7.78
CA HIS A 546 7.01 24.78 7.48
C HIS A 546 7.63 23.52 8.11
N VAL A 547 6.83 22.66 8.74
CA VAL A 547 7.35 21.52 9.50
C VAL A 547 6.47 20.29 9.28
N LEU A 548 7.10 19.23 8.79
CA LEU A 548 6.79 17.84 9.14
C LEU A 548 8.02 17.28 9.84
#